data_AF-A0AAN6ECN0-F1
#
_entry.id   AF-A0AAN6ECN0-F1
#
_cell.length_a   1.000
_cell.length_b   1.000
_cell.length_c   1.000
_cell.angle_alpha   90.00
_cell.angle_beta   90.00
_cell.angle_gamma   90.00
#
_symmetry.space_group_name_H-M   'P 1'
#
loop_
_entity.id
_entity.type
_entity.pdbx_description
1 polymer ?
#
loop_
_entity_poly.entity_id
_entity_poly.type
_entity_poly.pdbx_seq_one_letter_code
_entity_poly.pdbx_strand_id
1 'polypeptide(L)'
;MVVVQGNRNVTVSQLHSNFAEIQSELKRVLDGINSGRILESFDILSKVTDAVVVSCEALGLASELPVVETFHRDNFWRALNQCWLVALQNVSAARSDEDRLREEHIVHLQTSVVQWADALAKFGLVDYEMGFWETDIMDSLDSILKTQRSETTS
;
A
#
# COMPACT_ATOMS: atom_id res chain seq x y z
N MET A 1 0.36 -42.29 9.74
CA MET A 1 -0.10 -40.97 10.21
C MET A 1 0.64 -39.93 9.37
N VAL A 2 0.01 -39.44 8.30
CA VAL A 2 0.61 -38.45 7.41
C VAL A 2 0.33 -37.09 8.03
N VAL A 3 1.36 -36.45 8.58
CA VAL A 3 1.29 -35.04 8.96
C VAL A 3 1.41 -34.27 7.65
N VAL A 4 0.27 -33.85 7.08
CA VAL A 4 0.23 -32.88 5.99
C VAL A 4 0.49 -31.51 6.63
N GLN A 5 1.77 -31.18 6.84
CA GLN A 5 2.20 -29.81 7.08
C GLN A 5 2.33 -29.14 5.72
N GLY A 6 1.45 -28.18 5.44
CA GLY A 6 1.52 -27.30 4.29
C GLY A 6 2.74 -26.41 4.38
N ASN A 7 3.92 -26.94 4.04
CA ASN A 7 5.12 -26.15 3.86
C ASN A 7 5.03 -25.43 2.51
N ARG A 8 4.55 -24.18 2.52
CA ARG A 8 4.94 -23.23 1.47
C ARG A 8 6.41 -22.89 1.72
N ASN A 9 7.32 -23.75 1.26
CA ASN A 9 8.75 -23.41 1.21
C ASN A 9 8.93 -22.35 0.10
N VAL A 10 8.64 -21.09 0.42
CA VAL A 10 9.00 -19.98 -0.47
C VAL A 10 10.51 -19.91 -0.49
N THR A 11 11.09 -20.06 -1.67
CA THR A 11 12.55 -20.01 -1.85
C THR A 11 13.04 -18.56 -1.81
N VAL A 12 14.30 -18.35 -1.43
CA VAL A 12 14.94 -17.01 -1.42
C VAL A 12 14.86 -16.35 -2.81
N SER A 13 14.99 -17.14 -3.89
CA SER A 13 14.85 -16.64 -5.26
C SER A 13 13.43 -16.17 -5.58
N GLN A 14 12.40 -16.88 -5.11
CA GLN A 14 11.00 -16.46 -5.25
C GLN A 14 10.72 -15.19 -4.45
N LEU A 15 11.24 -15.08 -3.23
CA LEU A 15 11.14 -13.85 -2.43
C LEU A 15 11.76 -12.66 -3.18
N HIS A 16 12.98 -12.81 -3.70
CA HIS A 16 13.62 -11.75 -4.49
C HIS A 16 12.79 -11.36 -5.72
N SER A 17 12.21 -12.34 -6.43
CA SER A 17 11.34 -12.06 -7.58
C SER A 17 10.09 -11.28 -7.17
N ASN A 18 9.41 -11.71 -6.09
CA ASN A 18 8.23 -11.03 -5.58
C ASN A 18 8.54 -9.60 -5.14
N PHE A 19 9.66 -9.39 -4.44
CA PHE A 19 10.08 -8.04 -4.04
C PHE A 19 10.44 -7.17 -5.23
N ALA A 20 11.12 -7.70 -6.24
CA ALA A 20 11.44 -6.97 -7.45
C ALA A 20 10.16 -6.56 -8.21
N GLU A 21 9.16 -7.42 -8.26
CA GLU A 21 7.85 -7.13 -8.85
C GLU A 21 7.11 -6.03 -8.07
N ILE A 22 7.03 -6.14 -6.74
CA ILE A 22 6.42 -5.10 -5.90
C ILE A 22 7.14 -3.75 -6.10
N GLN A 23 8.47 -3.74 -6.09
CA GLN A 23 9.26 -2.53 -6.31
C GLN A 23 9.01 -1.92 -7.70
N SER A 24 8.89 -2.76 -8.73
CA SER A 24 8.57 -2.33 -10.09
C SER A 24 7.20 -1.64 -10.15
N GLU A 25 6.18 -2.23 -9.53
CA GLU A 25 4.85 -1.63 -9.51
C GLU A 25 4.79 -0.34 -8.68
N LEU A 26 5.47 -0.28 -7.52
CA LEU A 26 5.57 0.97 -6.74
C LEU A 26 6.26 2.08 -7.53
N LYS A 27 7.31 1.76 -8.28
CA LYS A 27 7.95 2.73 -9.18
C LYS A 27 6.98 3.21 -10.26
N ARG A 28 6.21 2.29 -10.84
CA ARG A 28 5.21 2.57 -11.87
C ARG A 28 4.09 3.48 -11.34
N VAL A 29 3.69 3.32 -10.09
CA VAL A 29 2.76 4.23 -9.38
C VAL A 29 3.32 5.65 -9.36
N LEU A 30 4.58 5.82 -8.91
CA LEU A 30 5.25 7.13 -8.84
C LEU A 30 5.41 7.78 -10.22
N ASP A 31 5.80 7.01 -11.24
CA ASP A 31 5.91 7.49 -12.62
C ASP A 31 4.54 7.92 -13.18
N GLY A 32 3.48 7.19 -12.83
CA GLY A 32 2.10 7.53 -13.17
C GLY A 32 1.62 8.82 -12.50
N ILE A 33 1.93 9.00 -11.20
CA ILE A 33 1.62 10.21 -10.45
C ILE A 33 2.31 11.42 -11.07
N ASN A 34 3.61 11.32 -11.35
CA ASN A 34 4.38 12.38 -12.00
C ASN A 34 3.88 12.70 -13.41
N SER A 35 3.24 11.73 -14.07
CA SER A 35 2.60 11.91 -15.38
C SER A 35 1.15 12.40 -15.28
N GLY A 36 0.61 12.58 -14.07
CA GLY A 36 -0.78 13.00 -13.81
C GLY A 36 -1.85 11.94 -14.06
N ARG A 37 -1.46 10.66 -14.16
CA ARG A 37 -2.36 9.49 -14.29
C ARG A 37 -2.82 9.02 -12.91
N ILE A 38 -3.49 9.90 -12.18
CA ILE A 38 -3.73 9.75 -10.74
C ILE A 38 -4.63 8.53 -10.46
N LEU A 39 -5.80 8.42 -11.10
CA LEU A 39 -6.72 7.30 -10.85
C LEU A 39 -6.08 5.94 -11.15
N GLU A 40 -5.38 5.81 -12.28
CA GLU A 40 -4.63 4.58 -12.63
C GLU A 40 -3.57 4.25 -11.57
N SER A 41 -2.78 5.25 -11.13
CA SER A 41 -1.78 5.06 -10.10
C SER A 41 -2.37 4.57 -8.76
N PHE A 42 -3.54 5.08 -8.35
CA PHE A 42 -4.21 4.63 -7.14
C PHE A 42 -4.79 3.21 -7.27
N ASP A 43 -5.29 2.82 -8.45
CA ASP A 43 -5.72 1.43 -8.71
C ASP A 43 -4.54 0.45 -8.60
N ILE A 44 -3.39 0.78 -9.20
CA ILE A 44 -2.17 -0.04 -9.09
C ILE A 44 -1.70 -0.10 -7.63
N LEU A 45 -1.61 1.05 -6.95
CA LEU A 45 -1.14 1.12 -5.57
C LEU A 45 -2.04 0.30 -4.62
N SER A 46 -3.35 0.35 -4.82
CA SER A 46 -4.30 -0.43 -4.02
C SER A 46 -4.14 -1.93 -4.26
N LYS A 47 -4.00 -2.37 -5.51
CA LYS A 47 -3.76 -3.79 -5.86
C LYS A 47 -2.45 -4.32 -5.29
N VAL A 48 -1.38 -3.53 -5.36
CA VAL A 48 -0.09 -3.89 -4.76
C VAL A 48 -0.22 -3.99 -3.25
N THR A 49 -0.86 -3.01 -2.61
CA THR A 49 -1.06 -3.01 -1.15
C THR A 49 -1.86 -4.23 -0.71
N ASP A 50 -2.94 -4.56 -1.40
CA ASP A 50 -3.75 -5.75 -1.14
C ASP A 50 -2.92 -7.05 -1.25
N ALA A 51 -2.16 -7.21 -2.34
CA ALA A 51 -1.30 -8.38 -2.53
C ALA A 51 -0.24 -8.53 -1.43
N VAL A 52 0.35 -7.41 -1.00
CA VAL A 52 1.31 -7.35 0.11
C VAL A 52 0.66 -7.74 1.43
N VAL A 53 -0.51 -7.19 1.74
CA VAL A 53 -1.25 -7.47 2.98
C VAL A 53 -1.66 -8.94 3.05
N VAL A 54 -2.23 -9.48 1.97
CA VAL A 54 -2.66 -10.89 1.88
C VAL A 54 -1.47 -11.85 2.01
N SER A 55 -0.30 -11.45 1.52
CA SER A 55 0.89 -12.32 1.44
C SER A 55 1.98 -11.96 2.45
N CYS A 56 1.72 -11.08 3.43
CA CYS A 56 2.78 -10.48 4.25
C CYS A 56 3.61 -11.52 5.03
N GLU A 57 3.00 -12.56 5.57
CA GLU A 57 3.72 -13.68 6.21
C GLU A 57 4.61 -14.43 5.22
N ALA A 58 4.07 -14.75 4.03
CA ALA A 58 4.80 -15.47 2.99
C ALA A 58 5.96 -14.66 2.41
N LEU A 59 5.87 -13.33 2.46
CA LEU A 59 6.93 -12.39 2.09
C LEU A 59 7.95 -12.18 3.22
N GLY A 60 7.72 -12.72 4.42
CA GLY A 60 8.56 -12.45 5.59
C GLY A 60 8.36 -11.05 6.18
N LEU A 61 7.33 -10.33 5.76
CA LEU A 61 6.99 -8.98 6.23
C LEU A 61 6.28 -8.98 7.59
N ALA A 62 5.85 -10.13 8.09
CA ALA A 62 5.28 -10.30 9.43
C ALA A 62 6.20 -11.09 10.38
N SER A 63 7.38 -11.52 9.92
CA SER A 63 8.31 -12.32 10.71
C SER A 63 9.25 -11.41 11.52
N GLU A 64 9.40 -11.69 12.82
CA GLU A 64 10.39 -11.03 13.69
C GLU A 64 11.83 -11.47 13.38
N LEU A 65 11.99 -12.64 12.76
CA LEU A 65 13.30 -13.13 12.32
C LEU A 65 13.53 -12.75 10.86
N PRO A 66 14.71 -12.21 10.51
CA PRO A 66 15.02 -11.88 9.12
C PRO A 66 15.04 -13.15 8.27
N VAL A 67 14.22 -13.17 7.22
CA VAL A 67 14.18 -14.29 6.25
C VAL A 67 15.46 -14.32 5.40
N VAL A 68 16.08 -13.16 5.19
CA VAL A 68 17.37 -12.95 4.53
C VAL A 68 18.12 -11.86 5.31
N GLU A 69 19.43 -12.02 5.56
CA GLU A 69 20.24 -11.06 6.35
C GLU A 69 20.18 -9.61 5.84
N THR A 70 19.99 -9.42 4.54
CA THR A 70 19.93 -8.09 3.90
C THR A 70 18.51 -7.51 3.83
N PHE A 71 17.50 -8.26 4.27
CA PHE A 71 16.12 -7.85 4.16
C PHE A 71 15.66 -7.06 5.40
N HIS A 72 15.43 -5.77 5.19
CA HIS A 72 14.94 -4.85 6.22
C HIS A 72 13.43 -4.60 6.03
N ARG A 73 12.61 -5.33 6.78
CA ARG A 73 11.15 -5.23 6.75
C ARG A 73 10.64 -3.81 7.01
N ASP A 74 11.23 -3.11 7.97
CA ASP A 74 10.87 -1.73 8.33
C ASP A 74 11.07 -0.78 7.14
N ASN A 75 12.15 -0.95 6.38
CA ASN A 75 12.39 -0.17 5.18
C ASN A 75 11.35 -0.44 4.08
N PHE A 76 10.86 -1.68 3.97
CA PHE A 76 9.79 -2.00 3.03
C PHE A 76 8.49 -1.28 3.40
N TRP A 77 8.03 -1.42 4.65
CA TRP A 77 6.80 -0.76 5.11
C TRP A 77 6.90 0.75 4.99
N ARG A 78 8.04 1.33 5.40
CA ARG A 78 8.32 2.76 5.22
C ARG A 78 8.23 3.18 3.75
N ALA A 79 8.79 2.42 2.82
CA ALA A 79 8.72 2.74 1.40
C ALA A 79 7.28 2.67 0.85
N LEU A 80 6.50 1.67 1.25
CA LEU A 80 5.09 1.55 0.87
C LEU A 80 4.26 2.72 1.42
N ASN A 81 4.41 3.05 2.70
CA ASN A 81 3.70 4.17 3.32
C ASN A 81 4.07 5.51 2.68
N GLN A 82 5.36 5.73 2.39
CA GLN A 82 5.80 6.94 1.69
C GLN A 82 5.23 7.02 0.27
N CYS A 83 5.09 5.90 -0.43
CA CYS A 83 4.44 5.87 -1.75
C CYS A 83 2.97 6.33 -1.64
N TRP A 84 2.23 5.85 -0.64
CA TRP A 84 0.87 6.32 -0.34
C TRP A 84 0.82 7.83 -0.07
N LEU A 85 1.67 8.33 0.84
CA LEU A 85 1.65 9.75 1.19
C LEU A 85 2.01 10.64 0.00
N VAL A 86 2.99 10.24 -0.83
CA VAL A 86 3.33 10.96 -2.06
C VAL A 86 2.16 10.94 -3.05
N ALA A 87 1.49 9.79 -3.22
CA ALA A 87 0.31 9.70 -4.07
C ALA A 87 -0.81 10.64 -3.61
N LEU A 88 -1.11 10.64 -2.32
CA LEU A 88 -2.15 11.47 -1.69
C LEU A 88 -1.84 12.97 -1.79
N GLN A 89 -0.58 13.37 -1.62
CA GLN A 89 -0.17 14.77 -1.78
C GLN A 89 -0.31 15.30 -3.22
N ASN A 90 -0.33 14.39 -4.21
CA ASN A 90 -0.36 14.75 -5.63
C ASN A 90 -1.73 14.53 -6.30
N VAL A 91 -2.80 14.30 -5.53
CA VAL A 91 -4.14 14.03 -6.09
C VAL A 91 -4.66 15.14 -7.00
N SER A 92 -4.28 16.39 -6.74
CA SER A 92 -4.64 17.54 -7.58
C SER A 92 -3.85 17.65 -8.89
N ALA A 93 -2.81 16.82 -9.10
CA ALA A 93 -1.98 16.82 -10.30
C ALA A 93 -2.59 16.04 -11.48
N ALA A 94 -3.83 15.57 -11.36
CA ALA A 94 -4.56 14.89 -12.42
C ALA A 94 -4.58 15.73 -13.70
N ARG A 95 -4.16 15.15 -14.84
CA ARG A 95 -4.10 15.85 -16.13
C ARG A 95 -5.42 15.85 -16.89
N SER A 96 -6.32 14.93 -16.55
CA SER A 96 -7.62 14.77 -17.17
C SER A 96 -8.70 14.63 -16.09
N ASP A 97 -9.96 14.90 -16.44
CA ASP A 97 -11.09 14.68 -15.51
C ASP A 97 -11.34 13.19 -15.23
N GLU A 98 -10.95 12.32 -16.17
CA GLU A 98 -11.01 10.86 -16.03
C GLU A 98 -9.99 10.36 -15.00
N ASP A 99 -8.84 11.01 -14.89
CA ASP A 99 -7.79 10.67 -13.94
C ASP A 99 -8.04 11.21 -12.52
N ARG A 100 -9.10 11.99 -12.28
CA ARG A 100 -9.37 12.56 -10.95
C ARG A 100 -9.88 11.50 -9.98
N LEU A 101 -9.34 11.50 -8.77
CA LEU A 101 -9.99 10.86 -7.64
C LEU A 101 -11.24 11.64 -7.25
N ARG A 102 -12.38 10.95 -7.23
CA ARG A 102 -13.69 11.48 -6.87
C ARG A 102 -14.04 10.99 -5.46
N GLU A 103 -15.08 11.55 -4.88
CA GLU A 103 -15.54 11.20 -3.54
C GLU A 103 -15.77 9.69 -3.39
N GLU A 104 -16.38 9.02 -4.37
CA GLU A 104 -16.60 7.58 -4.33
C GLU A 104 -15.29 6.77 -4.30
N HIS A 105 -14.25 7.24 -5.01
CA HIS A 105 -12.94 6.62 -4.99
C HIS A 105 -12.28 6.79 -3.62
N ILE A 106 -12.37 7.98 -3.02
CA ILE A 106 -11.79 8.27 -1.71
C ILE A 106 -12.46 7.44 -0.61
N VAL A 107 -13.80 7.36 -0.60
CA VAL A 107 -14.54 6.54 0.38
C VAL A 107 -14.21 5.05 0.25
N HIS A 108 -14.04 4.57 -0.98
CA HIS A 108 -13.59 3.20 -1.22
C HIS A 108 -12.17 2.95 -0.70
N LEU A 109 -11.25 3.90 -0.93
CA LEU A 109 -9.88 3.84 -0.41
C LEU A 109 -9.86 3.84 1.13
N GLN A 110 -10.64 4.69 1.78
CA GLN A 110 -10.77 4.72 3.25
C GLN A 110 -11.22 3.36 3.80
N THR A 111 -12.22 2.76 3.15
CA THR A 111 -12.71 1.42 3.53
C THR A 111 -11.59 0.37 3.37
N SER A 112 -10.82 0.45 2.30
CA SER A 112 -9.72 -0.49 2.03
C SER A 112 -8.57 -0.32 3.03
N VAL A 113 -8.23 0.91 3.39
CA VAL A 113 -7.19 1.23 4.37
C VAL A 113 -7.49 0.62 5.74
N VAL A 114 -8.73 0.75 6.21
CA VAL A 114 -9.18 0.11 7.46
C VAL A 114 -9.09 -1.41 7.36
N GLN A 115 -9.54 -2.00 6.24
CA GLN A 115 -9.46 -3.45 6.04
C GLN A 115 -8.02 -3.98 6.02
N TRP A 116 -7.10 -3.25 5.39
CA TRP A 116 -5.69 -3.62 5.39
C TRP A 116 -5.08 -3.50 6.78
N ALA A 117 -5.38 -2.44 7.52
CA ALA A 117 -4.91 -2.27 8.89
C ALA A 117 -5.44 -3.39 9.81
N ASP A 118 -6.73 -3.70 9.75
CA ASP A 118 -7.34 -4.80 10.50
C ASP A 118 -6.67 -6.15 10.20
N ALA A 119 -6.36 -6.41 8.92
CA ALA A 119 -5.69 -7.63 8.49
C ALA A 119 -4.24 -7.72 9.02
N LEU A 120 -3.57 -6.58 9.13
CA LEU A 120 -2.19 -6.44 9.61
C LEU A 120 -2.07 -6.38 11.14
N ALA A 121 -3.13 -5.97 11.84
CA ALA A 121 -3.14 -5.79 13.29
C ALA A 121 -2.76 -7.06 14.06
N LYS A 122 -3.21 -8.23 13.58
CA LYS A 122 -2.88 -9.54 14.19
C LYS A 122 -1.38 -9.89 14.16
N PHE A 123 -0.60 -9.19 13.32
CA PHE A 123 0.85 -9.34 13.22
C PHE A 123 1.62 -8.22 13.94
N GLY A 124 0.93 -7.28 14.58
CA GLY A 124 1.56 -6.08 15.16
C GLY A 124 2.04 -5.07 14.11
N LEU A 125 1.58 -5.18 12.85
CA LEU A 125 2.04 -4.35 11.73
C LEU A 125 1.21 -3.07 11.52
N VAL A 126 0.65 -2.52 12.60
CA VAL A 126 -0.04 -1.21 12.62
C VAL A 126 0.73 -0.20 13.48
N ASP A 127 1.92 -0.59 13.98
CA ASP A 127 2.85 0.31 14.63
C ASP A 127 3.54 1.21 13.59
N TYR A 128 3.54 2.53 13.81
CA TYR A 128 4.13 3.54 12.91
C TYR A 128 5.61 3.30 12.60
N GLU A 129 6.36 2.61 13.48
CA GLU A 129 7.77 2.34 13.19
C GLU A 129 7.97 1.07 12.35
N MET A 130 7.02 0.13 12.40
CA MET A 130 7.24 -1.25 11.95
C MET A 130 6.24 -1.75 10.90
N GLY A 131 5.20 -1.00 10.59
CA GLY A 131 4.10 -1.45 9.75
C GLY A 131 3.38 -0.35 8.97
N PHE A 132 2.10 -0.56 8.71
CA PHE A 132 1.28 0.29 7.84
C PHE A 132 0.80 1.55 8.57
N TRP A 133 0.94 2.70 7.92
CA TRP A 133 0.61 4.01 8.51
C TRP A 133 -0.86 4.37 8.29
N GLU A 134 -1.77 3.57 8.85
CA GLU A 134 -3.21 3.73 8.68
C GLU A 134 -3.68 5.17 8.96
N THR A 135 -3.33 5.73 10.12
CA THR A 135 -3.79 7.06 10.55
C THR A 135 -3.33 8.16 9.59
N ASP A 136 -2.05 8.20 9.20
CA ASP A 136 -1.54 9.26 8.32
C ASP A 136 -2.19 9.19 6.92
N ILE A 137 -2.43 7.97 6.43
CA ILE A 137 -3.11 7.74 5.16
C ILE A 137 -4.58 8.15 5.26
N MET A 138 -5.27 7.77 6.35
CA MET A 138 -6.66 8.14 6.61
C MET A 138 -6.85 9.65 6.75
N ASP A 139 -5.98 10.31 7.53
CA ASP A 139 -6.00 11.76 7.72
C ASP A 139 -5.80 12.50 6.39
N SER A 140 -4.91 11.99 5.54
CA SER A 140 -4.69 12.53 4.20
C SER A 140 -5.93 12.37 3.31
N LEU A 141 -6.57 11.19 3.32
CA LEU A 141 -7.81 10.94 2.58
C LEU A 141 -8.96 11.85 3.06
N ASP A 142 -9.12 12.00 4.38
CA ASP A 142 -10.11 12.88 4.98
C ASP A 142 -9.90 14.35 4.60
N SER A 143 -8.64 14.79 4.57
CA SER A 143 -8.27 16.15 4.14
C SER A 143 -8.64 16.41 2.68
N ILE A 144 -8.37 15.44 1.79
CA ILE A 144 -8.75 15.52 0.37
C ILE A 144 -10.28 15.60 0.25
N LEU A 145 -11.01 14.74 0.96
CA LEU A 145 -12.47 14.70 0.91
C LEU A 145 -13.11 16.02 1.39
N LYS A 146 -12.60 16.58 2.49
CA LYS A 146 -13.04 17.89 3.01
C LYS A 146 -12.81 19.01 1.99
N THR A 147 -11.68 18.98 1.31
CA THR A 147 -11.34 19.95 0.24
C THR A 147 -12.34 19.85 -0.91
N GLN A 148 -12.61 18.65 -1.43
CA GLN A 148 -13.54 18.45 -2.55
C GLN A 148 -14.98 18.92 -2.24
N ARG A 149 -15.47 18.65 -1.02
CA ARG A 149 -16.81 19.09 -0.59
C ARG A 149 -16.91 20.61 -0.44
N SER A 150 -15.83 21.25 -0.02
CA SER A 150 -15.77 22.72 0.13
C SER A 150 -15.80 23.43 -1.24
N GLU A 151 -15.14 22.86 -2.25
CA GLU A 151 -15.15 23.38 -3.63
C GLU A 151 -16.54 23.29 -4.29
N THR A 152 -17.36 22.31 -3.91
CA THR A 152 -18.71 22.12 -4.49
C THR A 152 -19.74 23.08 -3.91
N THR A 153 -19.43 23.74 -2.79
CA THR A 153 -20.37 24.64 -2.07
C THR A 153 -20.10 26.13 -2.35
N SER A 154 -19.06 26.46 -3.12
CA SER A 154 -18.72 27.83 -3.56
C SER A 154 -19.16 28.09 -4.99
#